data_AF-A0A835WFG2-F1
#
_entry.id   AF-A0A835WFG2-F1
#
_cell.length_a   1.000
_cell.length_b   1.000
_cell.length_c   1.000
_cell.angle_alpha   90.00
_cell.angle_beta   90.00
_cell.angle_gamma   90.00
#
_symmetry.space_group_name_H-M   'P 1'
#
loop_
_entity.id
_entity.type
_entity.pdbx_description
1 polymer ?
#
loop_
_entity_poly.entity_id
_entity_poly.type
_entity_poly.pdbx_seq_one_letter_code
_entity_poly.pdbx_strand_id
1 'polypeptide(L)'
;MSRAIATVLAAVALLGTCALAQPSTLRTRFQGLSYSSNVIGYVNMTTDYCEIKAALAAGNWTEALALYSNGKNSLSGLSRRSFSRFATYVTSGPELLHDSLAMGRNNTWLDVAIRAAFAAQNRPLVEGLIVIAGFKYGLHEVDEGATKIVQYLEDNTLTNLVGDADGASHSVDEAWALWTGGREDHCGCAASWAAALGADMGTTFLGKSYINAAATVTFNELLMSGRKDNGTLSSAAYNASRVDLMRQLVLLGLQGVLHSSYKAHAATACRRPAADLAEAKAYITVHWTYLEPFLVARGVPADRINRLRSALTATRTDYMNVRRAVVSVADAMGRRMSEIGTPIHDRVTRGWEGCSASRLL
;
A
#
# COMPACT_ATOMS: atom_id res chain seq x y z
N MET A 1 61.15 38.05 -1.42
CA MET A 1 60.64 38.32 -2.79
C MET A 1 60.16 37.01 -3.40
N SER A 2 58.90 36.99 -3.86
CA SER A 2 58.26 36.13 -4.87
C SER A 2 58.31 34.58 -4.81
N ARG A 3 57.09 34.00 -4.72
CA ARG A 3 56.45 32.91 -5.52
C ARG A 3 57.22 31.58 -5.68
N ALA A 4 56.64 30.39 -5.50
CA ALA A 4 55.40 29.83 -6.07
C ALA A 4 54.95 28.60 -5.23
N ILE A 5 53.68 28.45 -4.84
CA ILE A 5 52.56 27.82 -5.58
C ILE A 5 52.92 26.44 -6.14
N ALA A 6 52.38 25.38 -5.50
CA ALA A 6 51.68 24.24 -6.12
C ALA A 6 51.86 22.94 -5.31
N THR A 7 50.95 22.64 -4.37
CA THR A 7 50.44 21.27 -4.07
C THR A 7 49.43 21.30 -2.92
N VAL A 8 48.27 21.94 -3.15
CA VAL A 8 47.06 21.69 -2.34
C VAL A 8 45.91 21.52 -3.31
N LEU A 9 45.88 20.41 -4.03
CA LEU A 9 44.81 20.04 -4.95
C LEU A 9 44.94 18.54 -5.27
N ALA A 10 44.59 17.68 -4.30
CA ALA A 10 44.16 16.29 -4.51
C ALA A 10 43.94 15.56 -3.17
N ALA A 11 43.01 16.02 -2.32
CA ALA A 11 42.60 15.25 -1.15
C ALA A 11 41.14 15.50 -0.72
N VAL A 12 40.27 15.92 -1.65
CA VAL A 12 38.82 16.09 -1.38
C VAL A 12 37.94 15.33 -2.38
N ALA A 13 38.51 14.57 -3.31
CA ALA A 13 37.76 13.82 -4.33
C ALA A 13 37.83 12.29 -4.16
N LEU A 14 38.03 11.79 -2.94
CA LEU A 14 38.09 10.36 -2.63
C LEU A 14 37.37 9.99 -1.32
N LEU A 15 36.40 10.80 -0.88
CA LEU A 15 35.25 10.26 -0.14
C LEU A 15 34.30 9.63 -1.16
N GLY A 16 34.82 8.64 -1.88
CA GLY A 16 34.01 7.66 -2.56
C GLY A 16 33.10 7.10 -1.48
N THR A 17 31.81 7.36 -1.64
CA THR A 17 30.75 6.65 -0.96
C THR A 17 31.06 5.17 -1.14
N CYS A 18 31.67 4.54 -0.13
CA CYS A 18 31.51 3.12 0.08
C CYS A 18 30.00 2.95 0.26
N ALA A 19 29.29 2.72 -0.85
CA ALA A 19 27.96 2.18 -0.80
C ALA A 19 28.12 0.88 -0.03
N LEU A 20 27.83 0.92 1.27
CA LEU A 20 27.78 -0.27 2.10
C LEU A 20 26.90 -1.24 1.32
N ALA A 21 27.48 -2.38 0.93
CA ALA A 21 26.75 -3.40 0.21
C ALA A 21 25.50 -3.72 1.03
N GLN A 22 24.32 -3.40 0.46
CA GLN A 22 23.07 -3.57 1.19
C GLN A 22 22.87 -5.08 1.44
N PRO A 23 22.37 -5.47 2.64
CA PRO A 23 22.17 -6.87 2.95
C PRO A 23 21.20 -7.49 1.94
N SER A 24 21.56 -8.63 1.38
CA SER A 24 20.69 -9.33 0.45
C SER A 24 19.45 -9.85 1.18
N THR A 25 18.29 -9.70 0.54
CA THR A 25 17.03 -10.31 1.03
C THR A 25 16.88 -11.76 0.57
N LEU A 26 17.71 -12.22 -0.36
CA LEU A 26 17.68 -13.59 -0.87
C LEU A 26 17.72 -14.61 0.28
N ARG A 27 16.76 -15.54 0.28
CA ARG A 27 16.60 -16.61 1.30
C ARG A 27 16.33 -16.11 2.72
N THR A 28 16.06 -14.82 2.91
CA THR A 28 15.55 -14.31 4.19
C THR A 28 14.04 -14.54 4.28
N ARG A 29 13.51 -14.64 5.50
CA ARG A 29 12.08 -14.78 5.75
C ARG A 29 11.58 -13.54 6.47
N PHE A 30 10.52 -12.92 5.94
CA PHE A 30 9.89 -11.75 6.55
C PHE A 30 8.37 -11.86 6.48
N GLN A 31 7.71 -11.66 7.63
CA GLN A 31 6.24 -11.64 7.76
C GLN A 31 5.50 -12.86 7.16
N GLY A 32 6.17 -14.01 7.07
CA GLY A 32 5.57 -15.28 6.63
C GLY A 32 5.89 -15.69 5.19
N LEU A 33 6.62 -14.89 4.43
CA LEU A 33 7.15 -15.26 3.11
C LEU A 33 8.68 -15.36 3.15
N SER A 34 9.23 -16.30 2.38
CA SER A 34 10.67 -16.47 2.18
C SER A 34 11.05 -15.96 0.80
N TYR A 35 11.87 -14.90 0.74
CA TYR A 35 12.24 -14.27 -0.52
C TYR A 35 13.09 -15.20 -1.40
N SER A 36 12.66 -15.40 -2.65
CA SER A 36 13.40 -16.12 -3.72
C SER A 36 14.53 -15.30 -4.32
N SER A 37 14.42 -13.98 -4.23
CA SER A 37 15.25 -13.02 -4.95
C SER A 37 15.75 -11.93 -4.02
N ASN A 38 16.64 -11.06 -4.53
CA ASN A 38 17.11 -9.91 -3.79
C ASN A 38 16.31 -8.63 -4.14
N VAL A 39 15.32 -8.31 -3.30
CA VAL A 39 14.43 -7.15 -3.41
C VAL A 39 14.75 -6.05 -2.38
N ILE A 40 16.01 -5.96 -1.93
CA ILE A 40 16.43 -5.01 -0.89
C ILE A 40 16.08 -3.55 -1.21
N GLY A 41 16.07 -3.18 -2.49
CA GLY A 41 15.66 -1.85 -2.95
C GLY A 41 14.21 -1.51 -2.56
N TYR A 42 13.28 -2.47 -2.61
CA TYR A 42 11.87 -2.30 -2.23
C TYR A 42 11.68 -2.29 -0.72
N VAL A 43 12.37 -3.19 -0.02
CA VAL A 43 12.40 -3.22 1.45
C VAL A 43 12.81 -1.85 2.00
N ASN A 44 13.87 -1.26 1.44
CA ASN A 44 14.40 0.04 1.87
C ASN A 44 13.51 1.24 1.54
N MET A 45 12.46 1.09 0.71
CA MET A 45 11.45 2.14 0.56
C MET A 45 10.66 2.37 1.83
N THR A 46 10.60 1.38 2.73
CA THR A 46 10.04 1.58 4.08
C THR A 46 10.80 2.67 4.83
N THR A 47 12.12 2.71 4.69
CA THR A 47 12.97 3.74 5.32
C THR A 47 12.69 5.11 4.72
N ASP A 48 12.57 5.22 3.39
CA ASP A 48 12.15 6.46 2.73
C ASP A 48 10.80 6.95 3.27
N TYR A 49 9.84 6.04 3.46
CA TYR A 49 8.53 6.37 4.01
C TYR A 49 8.59 6.81 5.48
N CYS A 50 9.41 6.15 6.32
CA CYS A 50 9.64 6.58 7.71
C CYS A 50 10.17 8.02 7.75
N GLU A 51 11.16 8.33 6.91
CA GLU A 51 11.79 9.66 6.85
C GLU A 51 10.81 10.72 6.34
N ILE A 52 9.97 10.40 5.34
CA ILE A 52 8.87 11.28 4.91
C ILE A 52 7.95 11.59 6.08
N LYS A 53 7.51 10.57 6.84
CA LYS A 53 6.61 10.78 7.98
C LYS A 53 7.25 11.58 9.10
N ALA A 54 8.54 11.35 9.37
CA ALA A 54 9.29 12.13 10.36
C ALA A 54 9.40 13.61 9.94
N ALA A 55 9.72 13.88 8.67
CA ALA A 55 9.75 15.23 8.13
C ALA A 55 8.37 15.91 8.18
N LEU A 56 7.29 15.20 7.81
CA LEU A 56 5.91 15.70 7.94
C LEU A 56 5.53 16.01 9.39
N ALA A 57 5.92 15.14 10.34
CA ALA A 57 5.68 15.36 11.77
C ALA A 57 6.44 16.57 12.31
N ALA A 58 7.62 16.87 11.77
CA ALA A 58 8.41 18.06 12.09
C ALA A 58 7.95 19.33 11.33
N GLY A 59 6.92 19.24 10.47
CA GLY A 59 6.47 20.35 9.64
C GLY A 59 7.39 20.68 8.46
N ASN A 60 8.39 19.83 8.16
CA ASN A 60 9.31 20.01 7.04
C ASN A 60 8.74 19.42 5.73
N TRP A 61 7.73 20.10 5.19
CA TRP A 61 7.04 19.68 3.97
C TRP A 61 7.95 19.61 2.74
N THR A 62 8.94 20.50 2.66
CA THR A 62 9.91 20.54 1.55
C THR A 62 10.80 19.30 1.53
N GLU A 63 11.33 18.90 2.69
CA GLU A 63 12.11 17.67 2.81
C GLU A 63 11.27 16.43 2.51
N ALA A 64 10.06 16.36 3.08
CA ALA A 64 9.14 15.26 2.81
C ALA A 64 8.81 15.12 1.31
N LEU A 65 8.57 16.24 0.61
CA LEU A 65 8.32 16.24 -0.84
C LEU A 65 9.57 15.81 -1.64
N ALA A 66 10.77 16.23 -1.20
CA ALA A 66 12.02 15.83 -1.84
C ALA A 66 12.26 14.32 -1.70
N LEU A 67 12.02 13.75 -0.52
CA LEU A 67 12.12 12.31 -0.27
C LEU A 67 11.08 11.52 -1.09
N TYR A 68 9.82 11.99 -1.13
CA TYR A 68 8.78 11.41 -1.99
C TYR A 68 9.19 11.39 -3.47
N SER A 69 9.72 12.52 -3.95
CA SER A 69 10.04 12.72 -5.36
C SER A 69 11.26 11.94 -5.81
N ASN A 70 12.29 11.86 -4.97
CA ASN A 70 13.60 11.38 -5.38
C ASN A 70 14.01 10.06 -4.73
N GLY A 71 13.42 9.69 -3.60
CA GLY A 71 13.93 8.62 -2.74
C GLY A 71 15.32 8.94 -2.16
N LYS A 72 15.72 8.17 -1.14
CA LYS A 72 17.05 8.30 -0.53
C LYS A 72 17.72 6.96 -0.29
N ASN A 73 16.98 5.98 0.22
CA ASN A 73 17.52 4.72 0.75
C ASN A 73 17.30 3.51 -0.18
N SER A 74 16.32 3.60 -1.09
CA SER A 74 15.87 2.51 -1.98
C SER A 74 16.74 2.34 -3.24
N LEU A 75 18.02 2.08 -3.03
CA LEU A 75 18.99 1.79 -4.09
C LEU A 75 18.97 0.31 -4.49
N SER A 76 19.15 0.04 -5.79
CA SER A 76 19.49 -1.27 -6.34
C SER A 76 20.55 -1.06 -7.41
N GLY A 77 21.80 -1.36 -7.07
CA GLY A 77 22.95 -0.88 -7.83
C GLY A 77 22.96 0.66 -7.90
N LEU A 78 22.99 1.22 -9.10
CA LEU A 78 22.95 2.67 -9.34
C LEU A 78 21.53 3.24 -9.45
N SER A 79 20.51 2.38 -9.56
CA SER A 79 19.11 2.79 -9.75
C SER A 79 18.45 3.08 -8.41
N ARG A 80 17.82 4.25 -8.33
CA ARG A 80 17.05 4.70 -7.15
C ARG A 80 15.55 4.62 -7.43
N ARG A 81 14.81 4.05 -6.48
CA ARG A 81 13.34 4.03 -6.50
C ARG A 81 12.78 5.24 -5.76
N SER A 82 11.55 5.61 -6.08
CA SER A 82 10.82 6.67 -5.38
C SER A 82 9.32 6.43 -5.49
N PHE A 83 8.57 6.92 -4.50
CA PHE A 83 7.11 6.81 -4.52
C PHE A 83 6.48 7.66 -5.64
N SER A 84 7.13 8.73 -6.08
CA SER A 84 6.69 9.48 -7.28
C SER A 84 6.75 8.62 -8.55
N ARG A 85 7.82 7.82 -8.73
CA ARG A 85 7.93 6.89 -9.85
C ARG A 85 6.85 5.83 -9.81
N PHE A 86 6.54 5.31 -8.63
CA PHE A 86 5.44 4.35 -8.47
C PHE A 86 4.08 4.96 -8.78
N ALA A 87 3.84 6.17 -8.28
CA ALA A 87 2.60 6.90 -8.54
C ALA A 87 2.41 7.22 -10.02
N THR A 88 3.50 7.48 -10.76
CA THR A 88 3.50 7.82 -12.20
C THR A 88 3.75 6.64 -13.14
N TYR A 89 3.96 5.43 -12.60
CA TYR A 89 4.34 4.26 -13.39
C TYR A 89 3.36 3.98 -14.54
N VAL A 90 3.91 3.57 -15.67
CA VAL A 90 3.22 3.26 -16.92
C VAL A 90 3.56 1.84 -17.31
N THR A 91 2.55 1.02 -17.52
CA THR A 91 2.69 -0.37 -17.96
C THR A 91 2.99 -0.40 -19.46
N SER A 92 3.74 -1.41 -19.91
CA SER A 92 4.02 -1.61 -21.34
C SER A 92 2.92 -2.42 -22.05
N GLY A 93 1.96 -2.96 -21.30
CA GLY A 93 0.84 -3.74 -21.80
C GLY A 93 -0.32 -3.80 -20.79
N PRO A 94 -1.40 -4.55 -21.10
CA PRO A 94 -2.57 -4.65 -20.23
C PRO A 94 -2.26 -5.38 -18.92
N GLU A 95 -2.63 -4.78 -17.80
CA GLU A 95 -2.38 -5.31 -16.45
C GLU A 95 -3.66 -5.24 -15.61
N LEU A 96 -4.29 -6.40 -15.38
CA LEU A 96 -5.64 -6.46 -14.79
C LEU A 96 -5.78 -5.69 -13.47
N LEU A 97 -4.92 -5.95 -12.49
CA LEU A 97 -5.01 -5.36 -11.16
C LEU A 97 -4.55 -3.90 -11.17
N HIS A 98 -3.43 -3.61 -11.84
CA HIS A 98 -2.92 -2.24 -11.98
C HIS A 98 -3.94 -1.33 -12.69
N ASP A 99 -4.45 -1.76 -13.84
CA ASP A 99 -5.38 -0.99 -14.66
C ASP A 99 -6.75 -0.88 -14.01
N SER A 100 -7.18 -1.92 -13.28
CA SER A 100 -8.36 -1.85 -12.42
C SER A 100 -8.25 -0.73 -11.40
N LEU A 101 -7.11 -0.61 -10.71
CA LEU A 101 -6.87 0.48 -9.76
C LEU A 101 -6.89 1.86 -10.45
N ALA A 102 -6.31 1.95 -11.65
CA ALA A 102 -6.32 3.20 -12.42
C ALA A 102 -7.73 3.60 -12.83
N MET A 103 -8.63 2.65 -13.13
CA MET A 103 -10.01 2.89 -13.56
C MET A 103 -10.08 3.90 -14.72
N GLY A 104 -9.19 3.76 -15.71
CA GLY A 104 -9.12 4.66 -16.87
C GLY A 104 -8.56 6.06 -16.58
N ARG A 105 -8.13 6.36 -15.35
CA ARG A 105 -7.43 7.63 -15.03
C ARG A 105 -6.05 7.65 -15.66
N ASN A 106 -5.56 8.83 -16.04
CA ASN A 106 -4.23 9.01 -16.65
C ASN A 106 -3.09 8.59 -15.71
N ASN A 107 -1.95 8.16 -16.23
CA ASN A 107 -0.91 7.54 -15.39
C ASN A 107 -0.33 8.44 -14.28
N THR A 108 -0.51 9.76 -14.37
CA THR A 108 -0.04 10.73 -13.38
C THR A 108 -1.08 11.08 -12.32
N TRP A 109 -2.31 10.55 -12.39
CA TRP A 109 -3.43 10.94 -11.53
C TRP A 109 -3.08 10.87 -10.03
N LEU A 110 -2.33 9.83 -9.63
CA LEU A 110 -1.98 9.60 -8.24
C LEU A 110 -0.85 10.53 -7.76
N ASP A 111 0.16 10.79 -8.59
CA ASP A 111 1.21 11.77 -8.26
C ASP A 111 0.64 13.19 -8.16
N VAL A 112 -0.28 13.55 -9.07
CA VAL A 112 -1.01 14.83 -9.00
C VAL A 112 -1.79 14.94 -7.68
N ALA A 113 -2.50 13.89 -7.28
CA ALA A 113 -3.24 13.88 -6.02
C ALA A 113 -2.32 13.99 -4.79
N ILE A 114 -1.18 13.28 -4.79
CA ILE A 114 -0.19 13.34 -3.71
C ILE A 114 0.43 14.74 -3.63
N ARG A 115 0.83 15.33 -4.75
CA ARG A 115 1.40 16.68 -4.80
C ARG A 115 0.40 17.75 -4.38
N ALA A 116 -0.87 17.60 -4.74
CA ALA A 116 -1.94 18.47 -4.25
C ALA A 116 -2.10 18.36 -2.72
N ALA A 117 -1.99 17.15 -2.16
CA ALA A 117 -2.02 16.95 -0.71
C ALA A 117 -0.80 17.58 -0.01
N PHE A 118 0.40 17.52 -0.61
CA PHE A 118 1.58 18.26 -0.13
C PHE A 118 1.37 19.77 -0.15
N ALA A 119 0.85 20.32 -1.26
CA ALA A 119 0.59 21.76 -1.39
C ALA A 119 -0.47 22.25 -0.37
N ALA A 120 -1.47 21.42 -0.08
CA ALA A 120 -2.49 21.68 0.93
C ALA A 120 -2.02 21.40 2.37
N GLN A 121 -0.79 20.93 2.57
CA GLN A 121 -0.26 20.48 3.87
C GLN A 121 -1.19 19.47 4.58
N ASN A 122 -1.81 18.57 3.82
CA ASN A 122 -2.72 17.55 4.33
C ASN A 122 -1.97 16.26 4.62
N ARG A 123 -1.40 16.16 5.83
CA ARG A 123 -0.50 15.06 6.22
C ARG A 123 -1.15 13.68 6.09
N PRO A 124 -2.36 13.44 6.63
CA PRO A 124 -2.99 12.12 6.51
C PRO A 124 -3.25 11.71 5.07
N LEU A 125 -3.59 12.66 4.19
CA LEU A 125 -3.79 12.39 2.77
C LEU A 125 -2.47 12.09 2.04
N VAL A 126 -1.38 12.78 2.38
CA VAL A 126 -0.04 12.49 1.84
C VAL A 126 0.42 11.09 2.25
N GLU A 127 0.43 10.80 3.55
CA GLU A 127 0.83 9.49 4.08
C GLU A 127 -0.04 8.38 3.46
N GLY A 128 -1.35 8.63 3.44
CA GLY A 128 -2.39 7.84 2.78
C GLY A 128 -2.07 7.44 1.34
N LEU A 129 -1.95 8.43 0.47
CA LEU A 129 -1.82 8.22 -0.97
C LEU A 129 -0.44 7.66 -1.36
N ILE A 130 0.60 7.89 -0.57
CA ILE A 130 1.93 7.27 -0.80
C ILE A 130 1.85 5.74 -0.67
N VAL A 131 1.11 5.22 0.30
CA VAL A 131 0.91 3.76 0.39
C VAL A 131 0.10 3.25 -0.81
N ILE A 132 -0.85 4.04 -1.33
CA ILE A 132 -1.58 3.68 -2.56
C ILE A 132 -0.64 3.67 -3.77
N ALA A 133 0.40 4.51 -3.81
CA ALA A 133 1.43 4.42 -4.84
C ALA A 133 2.21 3.10 -4.73
N GLY A 134 2.49 2.65 -3.49
CA GLY A 134 3.01 1.31 -3.22
C GLY A 134 2.07 0.21 -3.71
N PHE A 135 0.75 0.31 -3.50
CA PHE A 135 -0.22 -0.63 -4.07
C PHE A 135 -0.18 -0.65 -5.59
N LYS A 136 -0.24 0.52 -6.22
CA LYS A 136 -0.23 0.64 -7.68
C LYS A 136 0.95 -0.12 -8.28
N TYR A 137 2.15 0.12 -7.76
CA TYR A 137 3.35 -0.55 -8.25
C TYR A 137 3.43 -2.03 -7.84
N GLY A 138 3.03 -2.39 -6.61
CA GLY A 138 3.00 -3.80 -6.21
C GLY A 138 2.00 -4.65 -7.02
N LEU A 139 0.89 -4.05 -7.47
CA LEU A 139 -0.05 -4.72 -8.36
C LEU A 139 0.50 -4.87 -9.79
N HIS A 140 1.29 -3.89 -10.24
CA HIS A 140 2.06 -4.04 -11.48
C HIS A 140 2.97 -5.26 -11.41
N GLU A 141 3.77 -5.38 -10.34
CA GLU A 141 4.68 -6.52 -10.18
C GLU A 141 3.94 -7.87 -10.20
N VAL A 142 2.78 -7.96 -9.53
CA VAL A 142 1.95 -9.17 -9.58
C VAL A 142 1.42 -9.44 -11.00
N ASP A 143 1.01 -8.42 -11.73
CA ASP A 143 0.49 -8.57 -13.10
C ASP A 143 1.61 -8.91 -14.11
N GLU A 144 2.80 -8.36 -13.91
CA GLU A 144 4.02 -8.69 -14.65
C GLU A 144 4.36 -10.17 -14.45
N GLY A 145 4.29 -10.67 -13.21
CA GLY A 145 4.49 -12.09 -12.91
C GLY A 145 3.54 -13.00 -13.69
N ALA A 146 2.25 -12.63 -13.79
CA ALA A 146 1.29 -13.38 -14.62
C ALA A 146 1.66 -13.39 -16.10
N THR A 147 2.11 -12.24 -16.62
CA THR A 147 2.55 -12.08 -18.01
C THR A 147 3.76 -12.95 -18.31
N LYS A 148 4.77 -12.94 -17.43
CA LYS A 148 5.98 -13.76 -17.52
C LYS A 148 5.65 -15.26 -17.55
N ILE A 149 4.72 -15.71 -16.72
CA ILE A 149 4.25 -17.11 -16.70
C ILE A 149 3.63 -17.49 -18.05
N VAL A 150 2.73 -16.67 -18.58
CA VAL A 150 2.07 -16.94 -19.88
C VAL A 150 3.09 -17.03 -21.00
N GLN A 151 3.99 -16.05 -21.09
CA GLN A 151 5.04 -16.03 -22.12
C GLN A 151 5.95 -17.27 -22.06
N TYR A 152 6.33 -17.72 -20.86
CA TYR A 152 7.10 -18.96 -20.71
C TYR A 152 6.30 -20.22 -21.11
N LEU A 153 4.99 -20.26 -20.83
CA LEU A 153 4.15 -21.39 -21.22
C LEU A 153 3.95 -21.46 -22.75
N GLU A 154 4.03 -20.32 -23.44
CA GLU A 154 4.03 -20.24 -24.90
C GLU A 154 5.40 -20.58 -25.50
N ASP A 155 6.50 -20.16 -24.86
CA ASP A 155 7.87 -20.47 -25.25
C ASP A 155 8.74 -20.85 -24.04
N ASN A 156 8.94 -22.15 -23.87
CA ASN A 156 9.67 -22.71 -22.72
C ASN A 156 11.19 -22.51 -22.77
N THR A 157 11.71 -21.88 -23.83
CA THR A 157 13.12 -21.49 -23.93
C THR A 157 13.42 -20.20 -23.14
N LEU A 158 12.39 -19.41 -22.82
CA LEU A 158 12.47 -18.17 -22.05
C LEU A 158 12.58 -18.42 -20.54
N THR A 159 13.55 -19.24 -20.12
CA THR A 159 13.65 -19.74 -18.73
C THR A 159 13.85 -18.66 -17.68
N ASN A 160 14.36 -17.48 -18.07
CA ASN A 160 14.52 -16.33 -17.18
C ASN A 160 13.16 -15.78 -16.68
N LEU A 161 12.08 -15.93 -17.44
CA LEU A 161 10.75 -15.42 -17.06
C LEU A 161 10.14 -16.16 -15.85
N VAL A 162 10.64 -17.34 -15.52
CA VAL A 162 10.20 -18.16 -14.37
C VAL A 162 11.35 -18.52 -13.44
N GLY A 163 12.49 -17.82 -13.58
CA GLY A 163 13.65 -17.96 -12.70
C GLY A 163 13.45 -17.19 -11.39
N ASP A 164 14.04 -17.72 -10.30
CA ASP A 164 13.92 -17.10 -8.97
C ASP A 164 14.46 -15.66 -8.93
N ALA A 165 15.49 -15.33 -9.71
CA ALA A 165 16.20 -14.06 -9.62
C ALA A 165 15.54 -12.87 -10.36
N ASP A 166 14.82 -13.14 -11.45
CA ASP A 166 14.32 -12.14 -12.41
C ASP A 166 12.92 -12.44 -12.98
N GLY A 167 12.44 -13.66 -12.78
CA GLY A 167 11.16 -14.15 -13.29
C GLY A 167 9.95 -13.80 -12.44
N ALA A 168 8.86 -14.53 -12.63
CA ALA A 168 7.58 -14.28 -11.96
C ALA A 168 7.67 -14.30 -10.43
N SER A 169 8.50 -15.16 -9.85
CA SER A 169 8.78 -15.20 -8.41
C SER A 169 9.48 -13.94 -7.90
N HIS A 170 10.36 -13.33 -8.70
CA HIS A 170 10.99 -12.07 -8.35
C HIS A 170 9.96 -10.94 -8.25
N SER A 171 9.05 -10.82 -9.22
CA SER A 171 7.99 -9.81 -9.17
C SER A 171 7.06 -10.02 -7.95
N VAL A 172 6.77 -11.28 -7.57
CA VAL A 172 6.02 -11.57 -6.33
C VAL A 172 6.77 -11.11 -5.08
N ASP A 173 8.09 -11.33 -5.02
CA ASP A 173 8.92 -10.86 -3.91
C ASP A 173 8.92 -9.32 -3.80
N GLU A 174 8.98 -8.61 -4.94
CA GLU A 174 8.94 -7.14 -4.98
C GLU A 174 7.59 -6.61 -4.48
N ALA A 175 6.49 -7.20 -4.95
CA ALA A 175 5.15 -6.88 -4.47
C ALA A 175 4.96 -7.16 -2.97
N TRP A 176 5.50 -8.28 -2.46
CA TRP A 176 5.47 -8.60 -1.04
C TRP A 176 6.24 -7.58 -0.21
N ALA A 177 7.43 -7.17 -0.67
CA ALA A 177 8.21 -6.14 0.01
C ALA A 177 7.47 -4.80 0.09
N LEU A 178 6.68 -4.44 -0.92
CA LEU A 178 5.81 -3.25 -0.89
C LEU A 178 4.62 -3.39 0.06
N TRP A 179 4.08 -4.61 0.20
CA TRP A 179 3.00 -4.88 1.16
C TRP A 179 3.51 -4.80 2.62
N THR A 180 4.60 -5.49 2.93
CA THR A 180 5.09 -5.64 4.31
C THR A 180 6.07 -4.57 4.77
N GLY A 181 6.68 -3.86 3.82
CA GLY A 181 7.91 -3.13 4.07
C GLY A 181 9.04 -4.07 4.48
N GLY A 182 10.07 -3.54 5.14
CA GLY A 182 11.14 -4.36 5.71
C GLY A 182 11.76 -3.80 7.00
N ARG A 183 10.94 -3.12 7.79
CA ARG A 183 11.26 -2.76 9.18
C ARG A 183 10.19 -3.31 10.12
N GLU A 184 10.57 -3.69 11.33
CA GLU A 184 9.65 -4.21 12.35
C GLU A 184 8.72 -3.13 12.95
N ASP A 185 9.15 -1.86 12.94
CA ASP A 185 8.29 -0.74 13.30
C ASP A 185 7.29 -0.38 12.19
N HIS A 186 7.47 -0.98 11.01
CA HIS A 186 6.63 -0.92 9.81
C HIS A 186 6.31 0.46 9.23
N CYS A 187 6.57 1.56 9.94
CA CYS A 187 6.33 2.97 9.60
C CYS A 187 4.99 3.32 8.90
N GLY A 188 4.01 2.41 8.82
CA GLY A 188 2.77 2.59 8.07
C GLY A 188 2.72 1.94 6.68
N CYS A 189 3.47 0.86 6.41
CA CYS A 189 3.25 0.02 5.23
C CYS A 189 1.83 -0.58 5.22
N ALA A 190 1.41 -1.15 4.08
CA ALA A 190 0.07 -1.73 3.95
C ALA A 190 -0.26 -2.80 5.00
N ALA A 191 0.68 -3.70 5.29
CA ALA A 191 0.51 -4.72 6.31
C ALA A 191 0.28 -4.11 7.71
N SER A 192 0.96 -3.02 8.04
CA SER A 192 0.76 -2.34 9.33
C SER A 192 -0.57 -1.60 9.41
N TRP A 193 -1.05 -1.02 8.30
CA TRP A 193 -2.41 -0.49 8.22
C TRP A 193 -3.47 -1.56 8.37
N ALA A 194 -3.31 -2.70 7.68
CA ALA A 194 -4.20 -3.84 7.85
C ALA A 194 -4.18 -4.39 9.28
N ALA A 195 -3.02 -4.35 9.96
CA ALA A 195 -2.90 -4.71 11.37
C ALA A 195 -3.66 -3.74 12.30
N ALA A 196 -3.46 -2.43 12.11
CA ALA A 196 -4.14 -1.40 12.89
C ALA A 196 -5.66 -1.44 12.70
N LEU A 197 -6.13 -1.45 11.44
CA LEU A 197 -7.55 -1.59 11.12
C LEU A 197 -8.11 -2.89 11.66
N GLY A 198 -7.41 -4.01 11.51
CA GLY A 198 -7.88 -5.28 12.03
C GLY A 198 -8.07 -5.26 13.55
N ALA A 199 -7.14 -4.65 14.28
CA ALA A 199 -7.24 -4.51 15.74
C ALA A 199 -8.39 -3.59 16.15
N ASP A 200 -8.59 -2.48 15.44
CA ASP A 200 -9.62 -1.48 15.77
C ASP A 200 -11.02 -1.91 15.31
N MET A 201 -11.12 -2.80 14.33
CA MET A 201 -12.38 -3.34 13.78
C MET A 201 -12.76 -4.70 14.37
N GLY A 202 -11.92 -5.28 15.23
CA GLY A 202 -12.16 -6.59 15.84
C GLY A 202 -12.01 -7.77 14.87
N THR A 203 -11.26 -7.60 13.77
CA THR A 203 -11.02 -8.65 12.77
C THR A 203 -9.61 -9.23 12.90
N THR A 204 -9.24 -9.59 14.13
CA THR A 204 -7.98 -10.28 14.40
C THR A 204 -8.21 -11.70 14.88
N PHE A 205 -7.28 -12.59 14.57
CA PHE A 205 -7.21 -13.94 15.11
C PHE A 205 -5.79 -14.16 15.64
N LEU A 206 -5.67 -14.57 16.91
CA LEU A 206 -4.39 -14.70 17.62
C LEU A 206 -3.52 -13.43 17.52
N GLY A 207 -4.16 -12.25 17.61
CA GLY A 207 -3.49 -10.94 17.53
C GLY A 207 -3.04 -10.52 16.12
N LYS A 208 -3.31 -11.32 15.09
CA LYS A 208 -2.97 -10.99 13.70
C LYS A 208 -4.23 -10.56 12.93
N SER A 209 -4.10 -9.53 12.11
CA SER A 209 -5.17 -9.12 11.19
C SER A 209 -5.53 -10.24 10.22
N TYR A 210 -6.84 -10.48 10.06
CA TYR A 210 -7.36 -11.41 9.07
C TYR A 210 -6.85 -11.12 7.66
N ILE A 211 -6.77 -9.85 7.27
CA ILE A 211 -6.29 -9.43 5.94
C ILE A 211 -4.82 -9.78 5.77
N ASN A 212 -3.98 -9.55 6.79
CA ASN A 212 -2.57 -9.94 6.70
C ASN A 212 -2.40 -11.45 6.60
N ALA A 213 -3.17 -12.23 7.37
CA ALA A 213 -3.11 -13.68 7.28
C ALA A 213 -3.50 -14.17 5.87
N ALA A 214 -4.58 -13.62 5.31
CA ALA A 214 -5.01 -13.93 3.95
C ALA A 214 -3.98 -13.49 2.90
N ALA A 215 -3.41 -12.29 3.02
CA ALA A 215 -2.36 -11.80 2.13
C ALA A 215 -1.13 -12.70 2.17
N THR A 216 -0.65 -13.11 3.35
CA THR A 216 0.46 -14.07 3.46
C THR A 216 0.16 -15.35 2.67
N VAL A 217 -1.05 -15.92 2.78
CA VAL A 217 -1.43 -17.12 2.01
C VAL A 217 -1.40 -16.82 0.51
N THR A 218 -2.06 -15.76 0.06
CA THR A 218 -2.12 -15.38 -1.35
C THR A 218 -0.75 -15.12 -1.97
N PHE A 219 0.14 -14.42 -1.27
CA PHE A 219 1.50 -14.19 -1.78
C PHE A 219 2.34 -15.47 -1.81
N ASN A 220 2.16 -16.40 -0.86
CA ASN A 220 2.78 -17.72 -0.97
C ASN A 220 2.21 -18.54 -2.15
N GLU A 221 0.91 -18.46 -2.42
CA GLU A 221 0.30 -19.13 -3.57
C GLU A 221 0.75 -18.52 -4.91
N LEU A 222 0.83 -17.20 -5.03
CA LEU A 222 1.44 -16.51 -6.18
C LEU A 222 2.88 -16.99 -6.37
N LEU A 223 3.66 -17.05 -5.29
CA LEU A 223 5.05 -17.48 -5.36
C LEU A 223 5.19 -18.94 -5.81
N MET A 224 4.37 -19.86 -5.26
CA MET A 224 4.39 -21.26 -5.67
C MET A 224 3.96 -21.41 -7.13
N SER A 225 2.86 -20.78 -7.53
CA SER A 225 2.31 -20.90 -8.88
C SER A 225 3.14 -20.19 -9.96
N GLY A 226 4.10 -19.33 -9.58
CA GLY A 226 5.05 -18.69 -10.48
C GLY A 226 6.40 -19.40 -10.62
N ARG A 227 6.66 -20.47 -9.86
CA ARG A 227 7.95 -21.20 -9.90
C ARG A 227 7.88 -22.41 -10.82
N LYS A 228 8.92 -22.57 -11.64
CA LYS A 228 9.12 -23.75 -12.50
C LYS A 228 9.65 -24.95 -11.71
N ASP A 229 10.63 -24.72 -10.85
CA ASP A 229 11.51 -25.77 -10.30
C ASP A 229 10.84 -26.71 -9.28
N ASN A 230 9.64 -26.39 -8.82
CA ASN A 230 8.83 -27.21 -7.91
C ASN A 230 7.67 -27.94 -8.63
N GLY A 231 7.55 -27.79 -9.96
CA GLY A 231 6.48 -28.40 -10.76
C GLY A 231 5.10 -27.80 -10.54
N THR A 232 4.97 -26.63 -9.88
CA THR A 232 3.67 -26.01 -9.58
C THR A 232 3.33 -24.81 -10.45
N LEU A 233 4.14 -24.52 -11.47
CA LEU A 233 3.91 -23.43 -12.43
C LEU A 233 2.50 -23.54 -13.03
N SER A 234 1.66 -22.53 -12.80
CA SER A 234 0.26 -22.55 -13.23
C SER A 234 -0.30 -21.14 -13.37
N SER A 235 -0.56 -20.73 -14.62
CA SER A 235 -1.24 -19.46 -14.91
C SER A 235 -2.64 -19.40 -14.27
N ALA A 236 -3.37 -20.51 -14.27
CA ALA A 236 -4.71 -20.58 -13.68
C ALA A 236 -4.68 -20.36 -12.16
N ALA A 237 -3.77 -21.04 -11.45
CA ALA A 237 -3.62 -20.86 -10.00
C ALA A 237 -3.14 -19.45 -9.66
N TYR A 238 -2.16 -18.93 -10.41
CA TYR A 238 -1.63 -17.58 -10.22
C TYR A 238 -2.74 -16.51 -10.40
N ASN A 239 -3.57 -16.65 -11.43
CA ASN A 239 -4.71 -15.76 -11.66
C ASN A 239 -5.79 -15.86 -10.58
N ALA A 240 -6.02 -17.05 -10.00
CA ALA A 240 -6.92 -17.18 -8.86
C ALA A 240 -6.40 -16.40 -7.64
N SER A 241 -5.10 -16.49 -7.35
CA SER A 241 -4.47 -15.74 -6.26
C SER A 241 -4.46 -14.22 -6.53
N ARG A 242 -4.36 -13.76 -7.79
CA ARG A 242 -4.58 -12.34 -8.16
C ARG A 242 -5.97 -11.83 -7.78
N VAL A 243 -7.01 -12.63 -8.03
CA VAL A 243 -8.39 -12.31 -7.63
C VAL A 243 -8.52 -12.24 -6.11
N ASP A 244 -7.80 -13.09 -5.38
CA ASP A 244 -7.77 -13.08 -3.92
C ASP A 244 -7.05 -11.87 -3.34
N LEU A 245 -5.97 -11.40 -3.98
CA LEU A 245 -5.31 -10.15 -3.60
C LEU A 245 -6.25 -8.95 -3.77
N MET A 246 -6.96 -8.85 -4.91
CA MET A 246 -7.97 -7.81 -5.12
C MET A 246 -9.07 -7.87 -4.04
N ARG A 247 -9.51 -9.09 -3.66
CA ARG A 247 -10.50 -9.27 -2.58
C ARG A 247 -9.99 -8.74 -1.24
N GLN A 248 -8.73 -8.99 -0.90
CA GLN A 248 -8.13 -8.49 0.35
C GLN A 248 -8.03 -6.98 0.36
N LEU A 249 -7.66 -6.36 -0.77
CA LEU A 249 -7.68 -4.91 -0.92
C LEU A 249 -9.09 -4.34 -0.76
N VAL A 250 -10.12 -4.96 -1.35
CA VAL A 250 -11.51 -4.52 -1.14
C VAL A 250 -11.91 -4.60 0.33
N LEU A 251 -11.59 -5.70 1.02
CA LEU A 251 -11.87 -5.83 2.45
C LEU A 251 -11.14 -4.76 3.27
N LEU A 252 -9.87 -4.48 2.96
CA LEU A 252 -9.09 -3.42 3.60
C LEU A 252 -9.73 -2.05 3.39
N GLY A 253 -10.23 -1.78 2.18
CA GLY A 253 -10.96 -0.57 1.84
C GLY A 253 -12.25 -0.42 2.63
N LEU A 254 -13.06 -1.49 2.71
CA LEU A 254 -14.31 -1.49 3.47
C LEU A 254 -14.06 -1.30 4.97
N GLN A 255 -13.03 -1.94 5.52
CA GLN A 255 -12.57 -1.71 6.90
C GLN A 255 -12.19 -0.25 7.11
N GLY A 256 -11.36 0.28 6.22
CA GLY A 256 -10.85 1.64 6.29
C GLY A 256 -11.93 2.72 6.22
N VAL A 257 -12.90 2.59 5.31
CA VAL A 257 -14.00 3.57 5.22
C VAL A 257 -14.97 3.48 6.40
N LEU A 258 -15.24 2.29 6.93
CA LEU A 258 -16.05 2.16 8.15
C LEU A 258 -15.35 2.76 9.37
N HIS A 259 -14.09 2.39 9.58
CA HIS A 259 -13.27 2.89 10.67
C HIS A 259 -13.21 4.42 10.63
N SER A 260 -12.84 4.98 9.48
CA SER A 260 -12.65 6.42 9.32
C SER A 260 -13.97 7.20 9.40
N SER A 261 -15.07 6.64 8.90
CA SER A 261 -16.40 7.24 9.05
C SER A 261 -16.88 7.23 10.51
N TYR A 262 -16.59 6.15 11.25
CA TYR A 262 -16.86 6.10 12.68
C TYR A 262 -16.02 7.12 13.44
N LYS A 263 -14.71 7.21 13.16
CA LYS A 263 -13.81 8.20 13.78
C LYS A 263 -14.29 9.63 13.50
N ALA A 264 -14.74 9.93 12.28
CA ALA A 264 -15.30 11.25 11.92
C ALA A 264 -16.62 11.56 12.65
N HIS A 265 -17.52 10.58 12.73
CA HIS A 265 -18.76 10.73 13.52
C HIS A 265 -18.42 10.96 15.00
N ALA A 266 -17.52 10.14 15.56
CA ALA A 266 -17.10 10.24 16.95
C ALA A 266 -16.37 11.55 17.26
N ALA A 267 -15.53 12.05 16.35
CA ALA A 267 -14.89 13.34 16.50
C ALA A 267 -15.92 14.47 16.71
N THR A 268 -17.01 14.43 15.92
CA THR A 268 -18.11 15.40 16.05
C THR A 268 -18.84 15.24 17.38
N ALA A 269 -19.27 14.02 17.72
CA ALA A 269 -20.04 13.74 18.94
C ALA A 269 -19.24 14.02 20.23
N CYS A 270 -17.94 13.75 20.20
CA CYS A 270 -17.02 14.00 21.31
C CYS A 270 -16.38 15.39 21.28
N ARG A 271 -16.85 16.30 20.40
CA ARG A 271 -16.38 17.69 20.30
C ARG A 271 -14.86 17.81 20.17
N ARG A 272 -14.28 16.93 19.38
CA ARG A 272 -12.85 16.91 19.11
C ARG A 272 -12.43 18.11 18.26
N PRO A 273 -11.14 18.51 18.30
CA PRO A 273 -10.62 19.55 17.42
C PRO A 273 -10.92 19.26 15.95
N ALA A 274 -11.07 20.31 15.14
CA ALA A 274 -11.35 20.19 13.72
C ALA A 274 -10.32 19.34 12.96
N ALA A 275 -9.07 19.30 13.45
CA ALA A 275 -8.00 18.47 12.92
C ALA A 275 -8.32 16.97 13.00
N ASP A 276 -8.91 16.47 14.10
CA ASP A 276 -9.28 15.05 14.27
C ASP A 276 -10.36 14.64 13.25
N LEU A 277 -11.32 15.53 12.97
CA LEU A 277 -12.33 15.32 11.94
C LEU A 277 -11.73 15.37 10.53
N ALA A 278 -10.85 16.33 10.27
CA ALA A 278 -10.18 16.48 8.97
C ALA A 278 -9.30 15.26 8.66
N GLU A 279 -8.58 14.74 9.66
CA GLU A 279 -7.79 13.50 9.55
C GLU A 279 -8.69 12.32 9.17
N ALA A 280 -9.79 12.12 9.89
CA ALA A 280 -10.72 11.03 9.60
C ALA A 280 -11.31 11.14 8.19
N LYS A 281 -11.68 12.34 7.75
CA LYS A 281 -12.17 12.59 6.38
C LYS A 281 -11.09 12.35 5.31
N ALA A 282 -9.84 12.71 5.59
CA ALA A 282 -8.73 12.41 4.69
C ALA A 282 -8.54 10.89 4.50
N TYR A 283 -8.63 10.09 5.58
CA TYR A 283 -8.55 8.63 5.45
C TYR A 283 -9.75 8.00 4.73
N ILE A 284 -10.95 8.59 4.82
CA ILE A 284 -12.08 8.17 3.95
C ILE A 284 -11.67 8.31 2.47
N THR A 285 -11.11 9.46 2.08
CA THR A 285 -10.61 9.70 0.71
C THR A 285 -9.52 8.71 0.30
N VAL A 286 -8.56 8.44 1.19
CA VAL A 286 -7.48 7.47 0.94
C VAL A 286 -8.05 6.08 0.66
N HIS A 287 -8.95 5.58 1.50
CA HIS A 287 -9.53 4.26 1.31
C HIS A 287 -10.43 4.19 0.08
N TRP A 288 -11.19 5.25 -0.18
CA TRP A 288 -12.03 5.34 -1.38
C TRP A 288 -11.22 5.28 -2.67
N THR A 289 -10.01 5.87 -2.68
CA THR A 289 -9.13 5.97 -3.86
C THR A 289 -8.84 4.64 -4.53
N TYR A 290 -8.76 3.55 -3.76
CA TYR A 290 -8.55 2.20 -4.27
C TYR A 290 -9.79 1.29 -4.12
N LEU A 291 -10.64 1.54 -3.12
CA LEU A 291 -11.85 0.74 -2.91
C LEU A 291 -12.80 0.83 -4.11
N GLU A 292 -13.11 2.04 -4.55
CA GLU A 292 -14.04 2.26 -5.66
C GLU A 292 -13.61 1.57 -6.96
N PRO A 293 -12.36 1.75 -7.44
CA PRO A 293 -11.83 0.97 -8.57
C PRO A 293 -12.05 -0.52 -8.45
N PHE A 294 -11.74 -1.12 -7.31
CA PHE A 294 -11.89 -2.56 -7.15
C PHE A 294 -13.34 -3.01 -6.96
N LEU A 295 -14.23 -2.18 -6.41
CA LEU A 295 -15.66 -2.48 -6.41
C LEU A 295 -16.21 -2.55 -7.84
N VAL A 296 -15.79 -1.61 -8.70
CA VAL A 296 -16.15 -1.61 -10.13
C VAL A 296 -15.58 -2.84 -10.84
N ALA A 297 -14.28 -3.11 -10.68
CA ALA A 297 -13.62 -4.26 -11.31
C ALA A 297 -14.22 -5.60 -10.86
N ARG A 298 -14.73 -5.68 -9.63
CA ARG A 298 -15.43 -6.86 -9.11
C ARG A 298 -16.91 -6.96 -9.52
N GLY A 299 -17.41 -6.04 -10.34
CA GLY A 299 -18.78 -6.05 -10.82
C GLY A 299 -19.82 -5.78 -9.73
N VAL A 300 -19.45 -5.07 -8.65
CA VAL A 300 -20.43 -4.66 -7.64
C VAL A 300 -21.45 -3.71 -8.31
N PRO A 301 -22.76 -3.92 -8.11
CA PRO A 301 -23.78 -3.09 -8.74
C PRO A 301 -23.57 -1.59 -8.51
N ALA A 302 -23.67 -0.80 -9.57
CA ALA A 302 -23.37 0.63 -9.55
C ALA A 302 -24.22 1.42 -8.54
N ASP A 303 -25.47 1.01 -8.31
CA ASP A 303 -26.35 1.62 -7.31
C ASP A 303 -25.81 1.42 -5.88
N ARG A 304 -25.18 0.28 -5.59
CA ARG A 304 -24.55 0.01 -4.29
C ARG A 304 -23.28 0.83 -4.10
N ILE A 305 -22.45 0.93 -5.14
CA ILE A 305 -21.25 1.79 -5.14
C ILE A 305 -21.65 3.25 -4.95
N ASN A 306 -22.66 3.73 -5.70
CA ASN A 306 -23.14 5.11 -5.60
C ASN A 306 -23.72 5.42 -4.21
N ARG A 307 -24.49 4.50 -3.61
CA ARG A 307 -24.97 4.65 -2.23
C ARG A 307 -23.82 4.77 -1.23
N LEU A 308 -22.78 3.96 -1.36
CA LEU A 308 -21.60 4.06 -0.51
C LEU A 308 -20.88 5.39 -0.73
N ARG A 309 -20.62 5.80 -1.98
CA ARG A 309 -20.01 7.10 -2.29
C ARG A 309 -20.79 8.24 -1.65
N SER A 310 -22.11 8.29 -1.86
CA SER A 310 -22.97 9.33 -1.28
C SER A 310 -22.92 9.37 0.24
N ALA A 311 -22.87 8.23 0.91
CA ALA A 311 -22.74 8.17 2.37
C ALA A 311 -21.38 8.68 2.85
N LEU A 312 -20.29 8.36 2.14
CA LEU A 312 -18.92 8.77 2.46
C LEU A 312 -18.67 10.27 2.20
N THR A 313 -19.31 10.84 1.19
CA THR A 313 -19.13 12.25 0.80
C THR A 313 -20.17 13.20 1.40
N ALA A 314 -21.04 12.71 2.29
CA ALA A 314 -22.03 13.55 2.96
C ALA A 314 -21.36 14.66 3.78
N THR A 315 -21.92 15.88 3.75
CA THR A 315 -21.38 17.05 4.46
C THR A 315 -21.15 16.75 5.94
N ARG A 316 -22.17 16.14 6.57
CA ARG A 316 -22.10 15.56 7.91
C ARG A 316 -21.93 14.05 7.80
N THR A 317 -20.83 13.55 8.34
CA THR A 317 -20.57 12.11 8.37
C THR A 317 -21.55 11.43 9.33
N ASP A 318 -22.25 10.42 8.82
CA ASP A 318 -23.14 9.55 9.57
C ASP A 318 -22.66 8.10 9.43
N TYR A 319 -22.07 7.58 10.50
CA TYR A 319 -21.55 6.22 10.54
C TYR A 319 -22.62 5.16 10.25
N MET A 320 -23.86 5.34 10.73
CA MET A 320 -24.91 4.35 10.52
C MET A 320 -25.35 4.29 9.06
N ASN A 321 -25.33 5.43 8.36
CA ASN A 321 -25.58 5.46 6.91
C ASN A 321 -24.46 4.78 6.14
N VAL A 322 -23.20 5.07 6.48
CA VAL A 322 -22.04 4.40 5.86
C VAL A 322 -22.09 2.89 6.13
N ARG A 323 -22.38 2.48 7.37
CA ARG A 323 -22.50 1.06 7.75
C ARG A 323 -23.54 0.34 6.92
N ARG A 324 -24.73 0.92 6.73
CA ARG A 324 -25.78 0.33 5.88
C ARG A 324 -25.34 0.19 4.42
N ALA A 325 -24.65 1.20 3.89
CA ALA A 325 -24.11 1.13 2.53
C ALA A 325 -23.01 0.05 2.39
N VAL A 326 -22.13 -0.08 3.38
CA VAL A 326 -21.10 -1.13 3.40
C VAL A 326 -21.69 -2.53 3.53
N VAL A 327 -22.72 -2.73 4.36
CA VAL A 327 -23.48 -4.00 4.42
C VAL A 327 -24.02 -4.35 3.04
N SER A 328 -24.67 -3.39 2.37
CA SER A 328 -25.17 -3.60 1.01
C SER A 328 -24.04 -3.96 0.03
N VAL A 329 -22.87 -3.33 0.10
CA VAL A 329 -21.73 -3.72 -0.74
C VAL A 329 -21.23 -5.12 -0.41
N ALA A 330 -21.07 -5.45 0.88
CA ALA A 330 -20.62 -6.77 1.33
C ALA A 330 -21.55 -7.89 0.85
N ASP A 331 -22.87 -7.69 0.98
CA ASP A 331 -23.89 -8.64 0.53
C ASP A 331 -23.80 -8.91 -0.97
N ALA A 332 -23.57 -7.87 -1.79
CA ALA A 332 -23.42 -8.03 -3.24
C ALA A 332 -22.17 -8.80 -3.65
N MET A 333 -21.15 -8.80 -2.79
CA MET A 333 -19.94 -9.60 -2.97
C MET A 333 -20.05 -11.00 -2.34
N GLY A 334 -21.20 -11.34 -1.75
CA GLY A 334 -21.39 -12.59 -1.00
C GLY A 334 -20.51 -12.69 0.26
N ARG A 335 -20.18 -11.55 0.88
CA ARG A 335 -19.29 -11.47 2.06
C ARG A 335 -20.06 -11.11 3.32
N ARG A 336 -19.47 -11.47 4.46
CA ARG A 336 -20.08 -11.23 5.77
C ARG A 336 -19.43 -10.03 6.43
N MET A 337 -20.22 -9.27 7.18
CA MET A 337 -19.70 -8.18 8.01
C MET A 337 -18.70 -8.66 9.07
N SER A 338 -18.67 -9.94 9.44
CA SER A 338 -17.64 -10.48 10.35
C SER A 338 -16.22 -10.42 9.78
N GLU A 339 -16.08 -10.32 8.46
CA GLU A 339 -14.78 -10.23 7.77
C GLU A 339 -14.29 -8.78 7.68
N ILE A 340 -15.23 -7.84 7.71
CA ILE A 340 -14.97 -6.40 7.69
C ILE A 340 -14.92 -5.86 9.14
N GLY A 341 -15.64 -6.46 10.07
CA GLY A 341 -15.67 -6.07 11.46
C GLY A 341 -16.57 -4.88 11.76
N THR A 342 -16.46 -4.39 12.99
CA THR A 342 -17.18 -3.23 13.51
C THR A 342 -16.21 -2.42 14.37
N PRO A 343 -16.17 -1.08 14.25
CA PRO A 343 -15.28 -0.24 15.04
C PRO A 343 -15.46 -0.48 16.54
N ILE A 344 -14.36 -0.74 17.24
CA ILE A 344 -14.29 -0.87 18.69
C ILE A 344 -14.03 0.51 19.26
N HIS A 345 -15.03 1.09 19.92
CA HIS A 345 -15.01 2.48 20.41
C HIS A 345 -13.70 2.87 21.09
N ASP A 346 -13.35 2.20 22.19
CA ASP A 346 -12.20 2.52 23.03
C ASP A 346 -10.86 2.44 22.29
N ARG A 347 -10.80 1.66 21.20
CA ARG A 347 -9.61 1.57 20.36
C ARG A 347 -9.54 2.73 19.39
N VAL A 348 -10.64 3.02 18.69
CA VAL A 348 -10.70 4.10 17.69
C VAL A 348 -10.58 5.48 18.34
N THR A 349 -11.12 5.65 19.55
CA THR A 349 -11.09 6.91 20.31
C THR A 349 -10.02 6.90 21.40
N ARG A 350 -9.01 6.03 21.30
CA ARG A 350 -7.94 5.93 22.30
C ARG A 350 -7.26 7.30 22.48
N GLY A 351 -7.17 7.75 23.74
CA GLY A 351 -6.61 9.05 24.09
C GLY A 351 -7.58 10.22 23.97
N TRP A 352 -8.85 10.00 23.63
CA TRP A 352 -9.89 11.04 23.66
C TRP A 352 -10.60 11.04 25.00
N GLU A 353 -10.05 11.78 25.96
CA GLU A 353 -10.65 11.95 27.28
C GLU A 353 -12.10 12.44 27.19
N GLY A 354 -13.00 11.83 27.98
CA GLY A 354 -14.41 12.19 28.03
C GLY A 354 -15.25 11.80 26.81
N CYS A 355 -14.69 11.07 25.85
CA CYS A 355 -15.44 10.45 24.75
C CYS A 355 -16.01 9.12 25.21
N SER A 356 -17.33 8.94 25.12
CA SER A 356 -17.99 7.68 25.49
C SER A 356 -18.88 7.18 24.35
N ALA A 357 -19.00 5.87 24.22
CA ALA A 357 -19.83 5.22 23.21
C ALA A 357 -21.30 5.64 23.28
N SER A 358 -21.81 6.00 24.46
CA SER A 358 -23.19 6.48 24.66
C SER A 358 -23.53 7.75 23.89
N ARG A 359 -22.51 8.51 23.43
CA ARG A 359 -22.70 9.72 22.61
C ARG A 359 -22.81 9.43 21.10
N LEU A 360 -22.69 8.16 20.71
CA LEU A 360 -22.67 7.72 19.30
C LEU A 360 -23.90 6.90 18.90
N LEU A 361 -24.72 6.54 19.87
CA LEU A 361 -26.07 6.00 19.73
C LEU A 361 -27.07 7.15 19.81
#